data_AF-A0A973BGL2-F1
#
_entry.id   AF-A0A973BGL2-F1
#
_cell.length_a   1.000
_cell.length_b   1.000
_cell.length_c   1.000
_cell.angle_alpha   90.00
_cell.angle_beta   90.00
_cell.angle_gamma   90.00
#
_symmetry.space_group_name_H-M   'P 1'
#
loop_
_entity.id
_entity.type
_entity.pdbx_description
1 polymer ?
#
loop_
_entity_poly.entity_id
_entity_poly.type
_entity_poly.pdbx_seq_one_letter_code
_entity_poly.pdbx_strand_id
1 'polypeptide(L)'
;MLATILICAFGLRFVLPDSLGAVGLGVFLLATAYCCYTISELLHNALLPAAGESKALPMISGLGLAMGNVASVTLLLALIAATNLSSWVNAQPGGIGALSGPIVAVWLGLFIIPFFLFMPDRLGSLGSWRKGAIETFTPPNFKLWGPPPVLNYAWSAPINAAIFVVQKFRESPNVMKFLLARMIYADGIAVLLTLGGVYVAGGLGWGLTEVMIYGIAGSLIGALGG
;
A
#
# COMPACT_ATOMS: atom_id res chain seq x y z
N MET A 1 3.90 -10.33 -4.76
CA MET A 1 3.31 -9.10 -4.17
C MET A 1 2.08 -8.68 -4.95
N LEU A 2 2.19 -8.21 -6.20
CA LEU A 2 1.02 -7.81 -7.00
C LEU A 2 -0.03 -8.92 -7.18
N ALA A 3 0.39 -10.13 -7.56
CA ALA A 3 -0.52 -11.29 -7.65
C ALA A 3 -1.21 -11.60 -6.30
N THR A 4 -0.51 -11.42 -5.19
CA THR A 4 -1.07 -11.59 -3.83
C THR A 4 -2.15 -10.55 -3.56
N ILE A 5 -1.93 -9.28 -3.93
CA ILE A 5 -2.93 -8.21 -3.81
C ILE A 5 -4.18 -8.57 -4.63
N LEU A 6 -4.01 -9.05 -5.87
CA LEU A 6 -5.12 -9.48 -6.74
C LEU A 6 -5.95 -10.60 -6.10
N ILE A 7 -5.28 -11.62 -5.54
CA ILE A 7 -5.95 -12.73 -4.86
C ILE A 7 -6.70 -12.24 -3.61
N CYS A 8 -6.06 -11.37 -2.80
CA CYS A 8 -6.69 -10.80 -1.63
C CYS A 8 -7.92 -9.95 -1.99
N ALA A 9 -7.81 -9.10 -3.02
CA ALA A 9 -8.91 -8.26 -3.51
C ALA A 9 -10.08 -9.12 -4.02
N PHE A 10 -9.82 -10.14 -4.85
CA PHE A 10 -10.87 -11.06 -5.30
C PHE A 10 -11.50 -11.82 -4.12
N GLY A 11 -10.68 -12.23 -3.13
CA GLY A 11 -11.12 -12.93 -1.92
C GLY A 11 -12.10 -12.15 -1.06
N LEU A 12 -12.12 -10.81 -1.12
CA LEU A 12 -13.09 -9.98 -0.40
C LEU A 12 -14.54 -10.26 -0.81
N ARG A 13 -14.79 -10.84 -2.00
CA ARG A 13 -16.13 -11.28 -2.42
C ARG A 13 -16.80 -12.23 -1.45
N PHE A 14 -16.00 -13.03 -0.74
CA PHE A 14 -16.47 -14.04 0.21
C PHE A 14 -16.68 -13.47 1.63
N VAL A 15 -16.30 -12.22 1.87
CA VAL A 15 -16.52 -11.53 3.14
C VAL A 15 -17.91 -10.90 3.12
N LEU A 16 -18.90 -11.70 3.53
CA LEU A 16 -20.30 -11.28 3.61
C LEU A 16 -20.64 -10.74 5.01
N PRO A 17 -21.53 -9.74 5.12
CA PRO A 17 -22.08 -9.35 6.41
C PRO A 17 -22.77 -10.56 7.07
N ASP A 18 -22.66 -10.64 8.39
CA ASP A 18 -23.32 -11.65 9.26
C ASP A 18 -22.85 -13.11 9.11
N SER A 19 -21.78 -13.39 8.35
CA SER A 19 -21.20 -14.73 8.29
C SER A 19 -20.18 -14.98 9.43
N LEU A 20 -20.20 -16.20 9.98
CA LEU A 20 -19.23 -16.63 11.00
C LEU A 20 -17.81 -16.53 10.44
N GLY A 21 -16.97 -15.70 11.07
CA GLY A 21 -15.58 -15.50 10.67
C GLY A 21 -15.35 -14.44 9.59
N ALA A 22 -16.38 -13.73 9.12
CA ALA A 22 -16.25 -12.66 8.11
C ALA A 22 -15.18 -11.63 8.51
N VAL A 23 -15.23 -11.16 9.76
CA VAL A 23 -14.29 -10.16 10.29
C VAL A 23 -12.85 -10.69 10.24
N GLY A 24 -12.62 -11.92 10.70
CA GLY A 24 -11.28 -12.53 10.72
C GLY A 24 -10.70 -12.71 9.32
N LEU A 25 -11.51 -13.21 8.38
CA LEU A 25 -11.10 -13.35 6.99
C LEU A 25 -10.84 -11.99 6.34
N GLY A 26 -11.73 -11.02 6.53
CA GLY A 26 -11.59 -9.66 6.02
C GLY A 26 -10.31 -8.99 6.51
N VAL A 27 -10.04 -9.05 7.82
CA VAL A 27 -8.80 -8.52 8.41
C VAL A 27 -7.57 -9.21 7.83
N PHE A 28 -7.57 -10.54 7.72
CA PHE A 28 -6.45 -11.27 7.15
C PHE A 28 -6.15 -10.86 5.69
N LEU A 29 -7.19 -10.80 4.84
CA LEU A 29 -7.05 -10.41 3.44
C LEU A 29 -6.57 -8.96 3.29
N LEU A 30 -7.19 -8.03 4.01
CA LEU A 30 -6.84 -6.61 3.95
C LEU A 30 -5.44 -6.34 4.51
N ALA A 31 -5.08 -6.95 5.65
CA ALA A 31 -3.74 -6.80 6.23
C ALA A 31 -2.65 -7.37 5.31
N THR A 32 -2.91 -8.52 4.68
CA THR A 32 -1.96 -9.13 3.73
C THR A 32 -1.80 -8.26 2.48
N ALA A 33 -2.91 -7.75 1.93
CA ALA A 33 -2.89 -6.83 0.80
C ALA A 33 -2.15 -5.53 1.16
N TYR A 34 -2.39 -4.96 2.33
CA TYR A 34 -1.73 -3.75 2.82
C TYR A 34 -0.21 -3.93 2.97
N CYS A 35 0.23 -5.06 3.53
CA CYS A 35 1.65 -5.40 3.61
C CYS A 35 2.29 -5.48 2.21
N CYS A 36 1.62 -6.15 1.26
CA CYS A 36 2.10 -6.21 -0.12
C CYS A 36 2.13 -4.84 -0.79
N TYR A 37 1.16 -3.99 -0.51
CA TYR A 37 1.09 -2.60 -0.99
C TYR A 37 2.29 -1.80 -0.50
N THR A 38 2.59 -1.82 0.81
CA THR A 38 3.74 -1.09 1.38
C THR A 38 5.06 -1.53 0.75
N ILE A 39 5.26 -2.85 0.54
CA ILE A 39 6.45 -3.36 -0.15
C ILE A 39 6.50 -2.87 -1.60
N SER A 40 5.36 -2.86 -2.29
CA SER A 40 5.28 -2.40 -3.69
C SER A 40 5.58 -0.90 -3.81
N GLU A 41 5.11 -0.09 -2.86
CA GLU A 41 5.40 1.34 -2.79
C GLU A 41 6.91 1.60 -2.59
N LEU A 42 7.57 0.83 -1.73
CA LEU A 42 9.03 0.90 -1.53
C LEU A 42 9.79 0.59 -2.83
N LEU A 43 9.41 -0.47 -3.54
CA LEU A 43 10.02 -0.84 -4.82
C LEU A 43 9.77 0.23 -5.90
N HIS A 44 8.55 0.77 -5.97
CA HIS A 44 8.21 1.83 -6.90
C HIS A 44 9.05 3.09 -6.65
N ASN A 45 9.15 3.52 -5.39
CA ASN A 45 9.99 4.65 -4.98
C ASN A 45 11.48 4.43 -5.28
N ALA A 46 11.96 3.19 -5.18
CA ALA A 46 13.34 2.83 -5.51
C ALA A 46 13.61 2.84 -7.02
N LEU A 47 12.60 2.60 -7.84
CA LEU A 47 12.69 2.63 -9.31
C LEU A 47 12.54 4.04 -9.89
N LEU A 48 11.94 4.98 -9.14
CA LEU A 48 11.66 6.33 -9.64
C LEU A 48 12.92 7.08 -10.16
N PRO A 49 14.08 7.06 -9.47
CA PRO A 49 15.29 7.71 -10.00
C PRO A 49 15.82 7.08 -11.29
N ALA A 50 15.44 5.83 -11.59
CA ALA A 50 15.79 5.14 -12.80
C ALA A 50 14.82 5.44 -13.97
N ALA A 51 13.66 6.03 -13.69
CA ALA A 51 12.58 6.26 -14.66
C ALA A 51 12.74 7.56 -15.47
N GLY A 52 13.54 8.52 -15.01
CA GLY A 52 13.73 9.78 -15.73
C GLY A 52 14.86 10.63 -15.16
N GLU A 53 15.06 11.81 -15.75
CA GLU A 53 16.09 12.75 -15.32
C GLU A 53 15.79 13.34 -13.94
N SER A 54 16.83 13.57 -13.13
CA SER A 54 16.71 14.05 -11.74
C SER A 54 15.87 15.32 -11.58
N LYS A 55 15.83 16.19 -12.61
CA LYS A 55 15.06 17.44 -12.60
C LYS A 55 13.56 17.23 -12.83
N ALA A 56 13.19 16.17 -13.56
CA ALA A 56 11.81 15.85 -13.90
C ALA A 56 11.16 14.90 -12.89
N LEU A 57 11.92 14.30 -11.96
CA LEU A 57 11.40 13.33 -10.99
C LEU A 57 10.16 13.81 -10.21
N PRO A 58 10.07 15.07 -9.71
CA PRO A 58 8.86 15.53 -9.04
C PRO A 58 7.63 15.53 -9.96
N MET A 59 7.82 15.94 -11.22
CA MET A 59 6.74 16.01 -12.22
C MET A 59 6.31 14.61 -12.69
N ILE A 60 7.25 13.69 -12.89
CA ILE A 60 6.95 12.30 -13.26
C ILE A 60 6.14 11.62 -12.15
N SER A 61 6.54 11.81 -10.89
CA SER A 61 5.81 11.30 -9.73
C SER A 61 4.42 11.94 -9.60
N GLY A 62 4.35 13.27 -9.70
CA GLY A 62 3.09 14.03 -9.65
C GLY A 62 2.09 13.60 -10.71
N LEU A 63 2.53 13.50 -11.97
CA LEU A 63 1.69 13.03 -13.07
C LEU A 63 1.22 11.59 -12.87
N GLY A 64 2.08 10.71 -12.33
CA GLY A 64 1.71 9.35 -11.98
C GLY A 64 0.59 9.30 -10.93
N LEU A 65 0.70 10.12 -9.88
CA LEU A 65 -0.34 10.27 -8.86
C LEU A 65 -1.63 10.87 -9.43
N ALA A 66 -1.53 11.88 -10.28
CA ALA A 66 -2.68 12.52 -10.92
C ALA A 66 -3.46 11.52 -11.78
N MET A 67 -2.75 10.79 -12.66
CA MET A 67 -3.34 9.76 -13.51
C MET A 67 -3.93 8.60 -12.70
N GLY A 68 -3.27 8.18 -11.61
CA GLY A 68 -3.81 7.17 -10.69
C GLY A 68 -5.11 7.61 -10.04
N ASN A 69 -5.20 8.88 -9.64
CA ASN A 69 -6.41 9.46 -9.07
C ASN A 69 -7.54 9.61 -10.11
N VAL A 70 -7.24 10.01 -11.35
CA VAL A 70 -8.24 10.02 -12.44
C VAL A 70 -8.78 8.61 -12.70
N ALA A 71 -7.91 7.59 -12.71
CA ALA A 71 -8.33 6.20 -12.84
C ALA A 71 -9.22 5.76 -11.66
N SER A 72 -8.89 6.18 -10.43
CA SER A 72 -9.72 5.94 -9.23
C SER A 72 -11.11 6.57 -9.35
N VAL A 73 -11.19 7.85 -9.73
CA VAL A 73 -12.48 8.53 -9.97
C VAL A 73 -13.31 7.80 -11.01
N THR A 74 -12.68 7.40 -12.12
CA THR A 74 -13.35 6.67 -13.20
C THR A 74 -13.95 5.36 -12.70
N LEU A 75 -13.19 4.60 -11.91
CA LEU A 75 -13.66 3.35 -11.34
C LEU A 75 -14.81 3.58 -10.34
N LEU A 76 -14.68 4.55 -9.43
CA LEU A 76 -15.72 4.84 -8.43
C LEU A 76 -17.03 5.32 -9.08
N LEU A 77 -16.96 6.16 -10.13
CA LEU A 77 -18.14 6.56 -10.90
C LEU A 77 -18.79 5.36 -11.59
N ALA A 78 -18.00 4.44 -12.15
CA ALA A 78 -18.52 3.22 -12.75
C ALA A 78 -19.22 2.33 -11.72
N LEU A 79 -18.69 2.23 -10.48
CA LEU A 79 -19.34 1.49 -9.39
C LEU A 79 -20.66 2.15 -8.96
N ILE A 80 -20.71 3.48 -8.83
CA ILE A 80 -21.97 4.21 -8.56
C ILE A 80 -22.98 3.99 -9.69
N ALA A 81 -22.56 4.09 -10.94
CA ALA A 81 -23.43 3.85 -12.08
C ALA A 81 -23.96 2.40 -12.06
N ALA A 82 -23.11 1.43 -11.76
CA ALA A 82 -23.49 0.02 -11.64
C ALA A 82 -24.54 -0.21 -10.54
N THR A 83 -24.41 0.44 -9.38
CA THR A 83 -25.43 0.35 -8.31
C THR A 83 -26.75 1.02 -8.66
N ASN A 84 -26.75 2.08 -9.48
CA ASN A 84 -27.99 2.78 -9.81
C ASN A 84 -28.71 2.23 -11.05
N LEU A 85 -27.95 1.65 -11.98
CA LEU A 85 -28.45 1.24 -13.29
C LEU A 85 -28.65 -0.27 -13.43
N SER A 86 -28.03 -1.08 -12.57
CA SER A 86 -28.11 -2.55 -12.65
C SER A 86 -28.83 -3.14 -11.45
N SER A 87 -30.06 -3.60 -11.68
CA SER A 87 -30.84 -4.36 -10.69
C SER A 87 -30.15 -5.66 -10.28
N TRP A 88 -29.35 -6.26 -11.17
CA TRP A 88 -28.56 -7.46 -10.87
C TRP A 88 -27.46 -7.19 -9.85
N VAL A 89 -26.78 -6.04 -9.93
CA VAL A 89 -25.74 -5.63 -8.96
C VAL A 89 -26.35 -5.46 -7.57
N ASN A 90 -27.52 -4.81 -7.49
CA ASN A 90 -28.22 -4.63 -6.22
C ASN A 90 -28.79 -5.93 -5.66
N ALA A 91 -29.10 -6.91 -6.50
CA ALA A 91 -29.58 -8.22 -6.08
C ALA A 91 -28.47 -9.14 -5.53
N GLN A 92 -27.19 -8.78 -5.65
CA GLN A 92 -26.11 -9.59 -5.11
C GLN A 92 -26.07 -9.57 -3.58
N PRO A 93 -25.77 -10.70 -2.91
CA PRO A 93 -25.49 -10.72 -1.48
C PRO A 93 -24.27 -9.85 -1.15
N GLY A 94 -24.47 -8.83 -0.31
CA GLY A 94 -23.46 -7.80 0.01
C GLY A 94 -23.35 -6.67 -1.02
N GLY A 95 -24.26 -6.63 -2.02
CA GLY A 95 -24.35 -5.59 -3.05
C GLY A 95 -23.04 -5.35 -3.81
N ILE A 96 -22.77 -4.08 -4.13
CA ILE A 96 -21.50 -3.69 -4.75
C ILE A 96 -20.29 -3.95 -3.86
N GLY A 97 -20.46 -4.00 -2.53
CA GLY A 97 -19.36 -4.22 -1.59
C GLY A 97 -18.64 -5.52 -1.90
N ALA A 98 -19.38 -6.60 -2.13
CA ALA A 98 -18.80 -7.90 -2.43
C ALA A 98 -18.26 -7.99 -3.88
N LEU A 99 -18.89 -7.31 -4.84
CA LEU A 99 -18.40 -7.25 -6.23
C LEU A 99 -17.18 -6.32 -6.41
N SER A 100 -17.02 -5.34 -5.52
CA SER A 100 -15.94 -4.36 -5.60
C SER A 100 -14.56 -5.02 -5.55
N GLY A 101 -14.38 -6.07 -4.73
CA GLY A 101 -13.14 -6.84 -4.65
C GLY A 101 -12.70 -7.42 -5.99
N PRO A 102 -13.51 -8.27 -6.64
CA PRO A 102 -13.23 -8.77 -7.99
C PRO A 102 -13.05 -7.67 -9.04
N ILE A 103 -13.87 -6.61 -9.01
CA ILE A 103 -13.74 -5.49 -9.95
C ILE A 103 -12.38 -4.80 -9.79
N VAL A 104 -11.96 -4.51 -8.54
CA VAL A 104 -10.65 -3.94 -8.23
C VAL A 104 -9.51 -4.87 -8.63
N ALA A 105 -9.67 -6.18 -8.45
CA ALA A 105 -8.68 -7.16 -8.90
C ALA A 105 -8.51 -7.12 -10.42
N VAL A 106 -9.61 -7.13 -11.18
CA VAL A 106 -9.55 -7.02 -12.65
C VAL A 106 -8.94 -5.68 -13.07
N TRP A 107 -9.35 -4.58 -12.43
CA TRP A 107 -8.82 -3.26 -12.71
C TRP A 107 -7.31 -3.20 -12.48
N LEU A 108 -6.83 -3.59 -11.30
CA LEU A 108 -5.40 -3.62 -10.99
C LEU A 108 -4.64 -4.55 -11.95
N GLY A 109 -5.19 -5.73 -12.24
CA GLY A 109 -4.59 -6.71 -13.15
C GLY A 109 -4.47 -6.20 -14.58
N LEU A 110 -5.43 -5.43 -15.06
CA LEU A 110 -5.39 -4.81 -16.39
C LEU A 110 -4.34 -3.68 -16.45
N PHE A 111 -4.38 -2.77 -15.47
CA PHE A 111 -3.53 -1.57 -15.48
C PHE A 111 -2.06 -1.85 -15.14
N ILE A 112 -1.73 -3.01 -14.54
CA ILE A 112 -0.34 -3.40 -14.30
C ILE A 112 0.33 -4.03 -15.53
N ILE A 113 -0.44 -4.50 -16.53
CA ILE A 113 0.14 -5.14 -17.73
C ILE A 113 1.09 -4.19 -18.49
N PRO A 114 0.72 -2.93 -18.78
CA PRO A 114 1.64 -1.98 -19.43
C PRO A 114 2.96 -1.82 -18.70
N PHE A 115 2.95 -1.82 -17.35
CA PHE A 115 4.17 -1.74 -16.56
C PHE A 115 5.13 -2.89 -16.88
N PHE A 116 4.65 -4.13 -16.90
CA PHE A 116 5.49 -5.30 -17.21
C PHE A 116 5.88 -5.42 -18.68
N LEU A 117 5.06 -4.92 -19.59
CA LEU A 117 5.38 -4.96 -21.03
C LEU A 117 6.37 -3.88 -21.45
N PHE A 118 6.32 -2.70 -20.82
CA PHE A 118 7.07 -1.53 -21.26
C PHE A 118 8.23 -1.13 -20.35
N MET A 119 8.29 -1.62 -19.10
CA MET A 119 9.40 -1.32 -18.20
C MET A 119 10.53 -2.33 -18.39
N PRO A 120 11.69 -1.93 -18.96
CA PRO A 120 12.81 -2.85 -19.15
C PRO A 120 13.39 -3.29 -17.80
N ASP A 121 13.59 -4.60 -17.64
CA ASP A 121 14.30 -5.15 -16.50
C ASP A 121 15.73 -4.60 -16.49
N ARG A 122 16.09 -3.86 -15.44
CA ARG A 122 17.50 -3.64 -15.12
C ARG A 122 18.05 -4.94 -14.55
N LEU A 123 18.51 -5.83 -15.42
CA LEU A 123 19.32 -7.00 -15.07
C LEU A 123 20.63 -6.53 -14.43
N GLY A 124 20.61 -6.40 -13.10
CA GLY A 124 21.79 -6.04 -12.32
C GLY A 124 21.45 -5.74 -10.86
N SER A 125 21.85 -6.64 -9.96
CA SER A 125 21.84 -6.51 -8.49
C SER A 125 20.57 -6.88 -7.69
N LEU A 126 19.85 -7.93 -8.06
CA LEU A 126 18.99 -8.60 -7.08
C LEU A 126 19.64 -9.90 -6.62
N GLY A 127 20.60 -9.76 -5.70
CA GLY A 127 20.87 -10.84 -4.76
C GLY A 127 19.58 -11.24 -4.04
N SER A 128 19.56 -12.41 -3.38
CA SER A 128 18.41 -12.81 -2.56
C SER A 128 18.05 -11.70 -1.57
N TRP A 129 16.78 -11.30 -1.49
CA TRP A 129 16.29 -10.30 -0.51
C TRP A 129 16.78 -10.60 0.91
N ARG A 130 16.85 -11.90 1.25
CA ARG A 130 17.42 -12.37 2.53
C ARG A 130 18.89 -11.96 2.70
N LYS A 131 19.72 -12.09 1.66
CA LYS A 131 21.13 -11.66 1.70
C LYS A 131 21.25 -10.15 1.81
N GLY A 132 20.51 -9.40 0.99
CA GLY A 132 20.54 -7.93 1.04
C GLY A 132 20.04 -7.36 2.37
N ALA A 133 18.98 -7.93 2.94
CA ALA A 133 18.49 -7.55 4.26
C ALA A 133 19.51 -7.88 5.36
N ILE A 134 20.12 -9.07 5.33
CA ILE A 134 21.16 -9.43 6.29
C ILE A 134 22.36 -8.49 6.15
N GLU A 135 22.87 -8.23 4.95
CA GLU A 135 24.02 -7.33 4.73
C GLU A 135 23.74 -5.88 5.15
N THR A 136 22.51 -5.39 4.96
CA THR A 136 22.13 -4.01 5.30
C THR A 136 21.90 -3.84 6.81
N PHE A 137 21.25 -4.81 7.45
CA PHE A 137 20.84 -4.73 8.85
C PHE A 137 21.78 -5.45 9.83
N THR A 138 22.83 -6.12 9.33
CA THR A 138 23.89 -6.73 10.15
C THR A 138 25.13 -5.83 10.10
N PRO A 139 25.43 -5.07 11.17
CA PRO A 139 26.66 -4.29 11.22
C PRO A 139 27.88 -5.21 11.07
N PRO A 140 29.03 -4.71 10.57
CA PRO A 140 30.27 -5.48 10.46
C PRO A 140 30.72 -6.16 11.77
N ASN A 141 30.26 -5.65 12.92
CA ASN A 141 30.60 -6.11 14.27
C ASN A 141 29.45 -6.85 14.97
N PHE A 142 28.51 -7.45 14.22
CA PHE A 142 27.39 -8.21 14.80
C PHE A 142 27.89 -9.41 15.62
N LYS A 143 27.72 -9.35 16.95
CA LYS A 143 28.08 -10.44 17.86
C LYS A 143 26.86 -11.30 18.18
N LEU A 144 26.92 -12.59 17.88
CA LEU A 144 26.00 -13.57 18.48
C LEU A 144 26.41 -13.81 19.94
N TRP A 145 25.53 -13.49 20.89
CA TRP A 145 25.66 -13.80 22.32
C TRP A 145 25.33 -15.28 22.65
N GLY A 146 26.17 -16.23 22.24
CA GLY A 146 26.09 -17.67 22.64
C GLY A 146 24.99 -18.55 21.99
N PRO A 147 25.02 -19.88 22.21
CA PRO A 147 23.99 -20.82 21.72
C PRO A 147 22.71 -20.83 22.60
N PRO A 148 21.50 -21.08 22.05
CA PRO A 148 21.20 -21.47 20.67
C PRO A 148 21.08 -20.28 19.69
N PRO A 149 21.59 -20.43 18.45
CA PRO A 149 21.75 -19.32 17.49
C PRO A 149 20.44 -18.67 17.03
N VAL A 150 19.31 -19.39 17.04
CA VAL A 150 18.01 -18.86 16.60
C VAL A 150 17.41 -17.89 17.62
N LEU A 151 17.45 -18.25 18.90
CA LEU A 151 16.95 -17.41 19.98
C LEU A 151 17.79 -16.13 20.08
N ASN A 152 19.09 -16.28 19.90
CA ASN A 152 20.05 -15.19 19.93
C ASN A 152 19.90 -14.23 18.73
N TYR A 153 19.63 -14.74 17.52
CA TYR A 153 19.28 -13.91 16.37
C TYR A 153 18.00 -13.10 16.61
N ALA A 154 16.97 -13.74 17.20
CA ALA A 154 15.70 -13.09 17.48
C ALA A 154 15.84 -11.93 18.48
N TRP A 155 16.66 -12.08 19.52
CA TRP A 155 16.93 -11.02 20.51
C TRP A 155 17.92 -9.96 20.03
N SER A 156 18.94 -10.35 19.26
CA SER A 156 19.97 -9.43 18.78
C SER A 156 19.50 -8.56 17.62
N ALA A 157 18.54 -9.00 16.79
CA ALA A 157 18.00 -8.21 15.69
C ALA A 157 17.40 -6.84 16.13
N PRO A 158 16.45 -6.77 17.09
CA PRO A 158 15.88 -5.48 17.52
C PRO A 158 16.91 -4.60 18.24
N ILE A 159 17.78 -5.20 19.07
CA ILE A 159 18.83 -4.46 19.78
C ILE A 159 19.82 -3.85 18.79
N ASN A 160 20.27 -4.62 17.80
CA ASN A 160 21.21 -4.13 16.79
C ASN A 160 20.58 -3.12 15.84
N ALA A 161 19.30 -3.27 15.49
CA ALA A 161 18.57 -2.24 14.75
C ALA A 161 18.50 -0.93 15.54
N ALA A 162 18.22 -1.00 16.84
CA ALA A 162 18.22 0.18 17.72
C ALA A 162 19.62 0.82 17.80
N ILE A 163 20.67 0.02 17.98
CA ILE A 163 22.06 0.49 17.99
C ILE A 163 22.42 1.15 16.66
N PHE A 164 22.07 0.53 15.53
CA PHE A 164 22.30 1.09 14.20
C PHE A 164 21.63 2.46 14.02
N VAL A 165 20.37 2.58 14.43
CA VAL A 165 19.64 3.86 14.39
C VAL A 165 20.34 4.90 15.26
N VAL A 166 20.69 4.56 16.50
CA VAL A 166 21.38 5.47 17.43
C VAL A 166 22.74 5.91 16.89
N GLN A 167 23.51 4.98 16.30
CA GLN A 167 24.78 5.29 15.64
C GLN A 167 24.56 6.25 14.46
N LYS A 168 23.55 6.01 13.63
CA LYS A 168 23.25 6.89 12.51
C LYS A 168 22.82 8.30 12.94
N PHE A 169 22.14 8.43 14.08
CA PHE A 169 21.85 9.73 14.68
C PHE A 169 23.11 10.51 15.07
N ARG A 170 24.19 9.81 15.45
CA ARG A 170 25.50 10.42 15.75
C ARG A 170 26.29 10.73 14.48
N GLU A 171 26.29 9.83 13.50
CA GLU A 171 27.05 10.00 12.24
C GLU A 171 26.42 11.02 11.29
N SER A 172 25.09 11.10 11.25
CA SER A 172 24.35 11.88 10.25
C SER A 172 23.10 12.52 10.86
N PRO A 173 23.26 13.46 11.80
CA PRO A 173 22.15 14.02 12.57
C PRO A 173 21.12 14.76 11.70
N ASN A 174 21.55 15.43 10.63
CA ASN A 174 20.63 16.15 9.73
C ASN A 174 19.73 15.19 8.93
N VAL A 175 20.29 14.07 8.44
CA VAL A 175 19.53 13.03 7.74
C VAL A 175 18.51 12.40 8.69
N MET A 176 18.91 12.12 9.93
CA MET A 176 18.00 11.52 10.89
C MET A 176 16.87 12.46 11.34
N LYS A 177 17.15 13.75 11.53
CA LYS A 177 16.11 14.76 11.79
C LYS A 177 15.08 14.81 10.65
N PHE A 178 15.56 14.79 9.40
CA PHE A 178 14.68 14.74 8.23
C PHE A 178 13.83 13.46 8.22
N LEU A 179 14.43 12.29 8.46
CA LEU A 179 13.71 11.03 8.50
C LEU A 179 12.65 10.99 9.62
N LEU A 180 12.96 11.53 10.80
CA LEU A 180 12.01 11.62 11.90
C LEU A 180 10.84 12.56 11.59
N ALA A 181 11.13 13.73 10.99
CA ALA A 181 10.09 14.64 10.53
C ALA A 181 9.20 13.99 9.45
N ARG A 182 9.82 13.29 8.49
CA ARG A 182 9.10 12.55 7.43
C ARG A 182 8.24 11.42 8.03
N MET A 183 8.74 10.71 9.04
CA MET A 183 7.99 9.66 9.71
C MET A 183 6.71 10.20 10.36
N ILE A 184 6.83 11.29 11.14
CA ILE A 184 5.66 11.93 11.79
C ILE A 184 4.67 12.44 10.75
N TYR A 185 5.16 13.11 9.71
CA TYR A 185 4.31 13.61 8.64
C TYR A 185 3.59 12.48 7.90
N ALA A 186 4.32 11.46 7.46
CA ALA A 186 3.75 10.34 6.71
C ALA A 186 2.75 9.53 7.55
N ASP A 187 3.06 9.28 8.81
CA ASP A 187 2.16 8.58 9.75
C ASP A 187 0.88 9.38 10.01
N GLY A 188 1.00 10.69 10.29
CA GLY A 188 -0.15 11.56 10.51
C GLY A 188 -1.09 11.63 9.30
N ILE A 189 -0.53 11.72 8.10
CA ILE A 189 -1.31 11.68 6.86
C ILE A 189 -1.96 10.30 6.65
N ALA A 190 -1.24 9.20 6.89
CA ALA A 190 -1.78 7.85 6.75
C ALA A 190 -2.95 7.58 7.71
N VAL A 191 -2.85 8.02 8.96
CA VAL A 191 -3.94 7.92 9.95
C VAL A 191 -5.15 8.73 9.51
N LEU A 192 -4.94 9.98 9.05
CA LEU A 192 -6.03 10.82 8.55
C LEU A 192 -6.76 10.17 7.37
N LEU A 193 -6.02 9.65 6.39
CA LEU A 193 -6.60 9.02 5.20
C LEU A 193 -7.31 7.70 5.54
N THR A 194 -6.75 6.89 6.43
CA THR A 194 -7.33 5.60 6.82
C THR A 194 -8.59 5.78 7.66
N LEU A 195 -8.60 6.73 8.60
CA LEU A 195 -9.75 6.99 9.45
C LEU A 195 -10.85 7.79 8.75
N GLY A 196 -10.57 8.46 7.64
CA GLY A 196 -11.56 9.23 6.88
C GLY A 196 -12.81 8.42 6.54
N GLY A 197 -12.62 7.24 5.94
CA GLY A 197 -13.71 6.32 5.59
C GLY A 197 -14.48 5.80 6.81
N VAL A 198 -13.76 5.47 7.90
CA VAL A 198 -14.36 5.01 9.16
C VAL A 198 -15.18 6.12 9.81
N TYR A 199 -14.69 7.36 9.76
CA TYR A 199 -15.36 8.52 10.33
C TYR A 199 -16.64 8.87 9.58
N VAL A 200 -16.62 8.92 8.25
CA VAL A 200 -17.84 9.23 7.49
C VAL A 200 -18.90 8.13 7.61
N ALA A 201 -18.50 6.86 7.52
CA ALA A 201 -19.44 5.74 7.59
C ALA A 201 -19.95 5.50 9.02
N GLY A 202 -19.05 5.48 10.01
CA GLY A 202 -19.39 5.14 11.39
C GLY A 202 -19.76 6.33 12.26
N GLY A 203 -19.05 7.45 12.12
CA GLY A 203 -19.26 8.65 12.92
C GLY A 203 -20.40 9.53 12.43
N LEU A 204 -20.53 9.71 11.11
CA LEU A 204 -21.59 10.52 10.49
C LEU A 204 -22.78 9.70 9.99
N GLY A 205 -22.67 8.36 9.98
CA GLY A 205 -23.73 7.47 9.52
C GLY A 205 -23.99 7.56 8.01
N TRP A 206 -22.98 7.96 7.22
CA TRP A 206 -23.12 8.07 5.77
C TRP A 206 -23.38 6.69 5.15
N GLY A 207 -24.33 6.65 4.22
CA GLY A 207 -24.62 5.47 3.43
C GLY A 207 -23.53 5.22 2.39
N LEU A 208 -23.64 4.07 1.74
CA LEU A 208 -22.68 3.61 0.73
C LEU A 208 -22.45 4.66 -0.38
N THR A 209 -23.50 5.31 -0.87
CA THR A 209 -23.40 6.32 -1.93
C THR A 209 -22.63 7.55 -1.48
N GLU A 210 -22.90 8.09 -0.28
CA GLU A 210 -22.16 9.24 0.23
C GLU A 210 -20.69 8.91 0.50
N VAL A 211 -20.39 7.69 0.98
CA VAL A 211 -19.01 7.22 1.14
C VAL A 211 -18.28 7.09 -0.20
N MET A 212 -18.94 6.63 -1.26
CA MET A 212 -18.36 6.62 -2.60
C MET A 212 -18.13 8.04 -3.15
N ILE A 213 -19.06 8.97 -2.91
CA ILE A 213 -18.89 10.39 -3.28
C ILE A 213 -17.70 11.00 -2.54
N TYR A 214 -17.52 10.70 -1.26
CA TYR A 214 -16.34 11.11 -0.49
C TYR A 214 -15.03 10.64 -1.15
N GLY A 215 -14.97 9.35 -1.54
CA GLY A 215 -13.83 8.78 -2.25
C GLY A 215 -13.56 9.48 -3.58
N ILE A 216 -14.61 9.77 -4.36
CA ILE A 216 -14.50 10.51 -5.63
C ILE A 216 -13.97 11.91 -5.42
N ALA A 217 -14.53 12.65 -4.46
CA ALA A 217 -14.08 14.02 -4.16
C ALA A 217 -12.61 14.04 -3.73
N GLY A 218 -12.20 13.10 -2.88
CA GLY A 218 -10.81 12.93 -2.46
C GLY A 218 -9.87 12.64 -3.64
N SER A 219 -10.23 11.68 -4.51
CA SER A 219 -9.44 11.38 -5.70
C SER A 219 -9.43 12.53 -6.70
N LEU A 220 -10.52 13.29 -6.89
CA LEU A 220 -10.51 14.47 -7.76
C LEU A 220 -9.54 15.54 -7.28
N ILE A 221 -9.54 15.84 -5.97
CA ILE A 221 -8.59 16.79 -5.38
C ILE A 221 -7.15 16.25 -5.53
N GLY A 222 -6.96 14.95 -5.28
CA GLY A 222 -5.66 14.29 -5.48
C GLY A 222 -5.18 14.34 -6.95
N ALA A 223 -6.10 14.29 -7.92
CA ALA A 223 -5.77 14.42 -9.33
C ALA A 223 -5.29 15.83 -9.70
N LEU A 224 -5.83 16.87 -9.06
CA LEU A 224 -5.44 18.26 -9.27
C LEU A 224 -4.14 18.63 -8.53
N GLY A 225 -3.81 17.92 -7.45
CA GLY A 225 -2.63 18.18 -6.63
C GLY A 225 -1.35 17.48 -7.10
N GLY A 226 -1.46 16.50 -7.99
CA GLY A 226 -0.32 15.82 -8.64
C GLY A 226 0.14 16.54 -9.89
#